data_AF-A0A9W4SWM0-F1
#
_entry.id   AF-A0A9W4SWM0-F1
#
_cell.length_a   1.000
_cell.length_b   1.000
_cell.length_c   1.000
_cell.angle_alpha   90.00
_cell.angle_beta   90.00
_cell.angle_gamma   90.00
#
_symmetry.space_group_name_H-M   'P 1'
#
loop_
_entity.id
_entity.type
_entity.pdbx_description
1 polymer ?
#
loop_
_entity_poly.entity_id
_entity_poly.type
_entity_poly.pdbx_seq_one_letter_code
_entity_poly.pdbx_strand_id
1 'polypeptide(L)'
;MRPIQTPENVPRLFDLVKPKDDKFIPAFYSVLQNTLVAENLQQANRIALGKTRWLVVTLNGELIDKSGTMSGGSAQFELSKLEMYADACVKSITDNEKE
;
A
#
# COMPACT_ATOMS: atom_id res chain seq x y z
N MET A 1 11.89 6.14 -9.24
CA MET A 1 10.90 7.03 -8.59
C MET A 1 11.58 7.77 -7.45
N ARG A 2 11.29 9.06 -7.23
CA ARG A 2 11.89 9.82 -6.13
C ARG A 2 11.07 9.62 -4.83
N PRO A 3 11.71 9.60 -3.65
CA PRO A 3 11.00 9.56 -2.37
C PRO A 3 10.14 10.82 -2.24
N ILE A 4 8.92 10.65 -1.75
CA ILE A 4 8.00 11.76 -1.46
C ILE A 4 8.19 12.21 -0.01
N GLN A 5 7.96 13.49 0.26
CA GLN A 5 7.94 13.96 1.63
C GLN A 5 6.65 13.49 2.30
N THR A 6 6.79 12.59 3.28
CA THR A 6 5.67 12.02 4.02
C THR A 6 5.44 12.80 5.32
N PRO A 7 4.19 12.89 5.78
CA PRO A 7 3.89 13.42 7.11
C PRO A 7 4.55 12.56 8.18
N GLU A 8 5.07 13.18 9.24
CA GLU A 8 5.80 12.49 10.33
C GLU A 8 7.01 11.64 9.88
N ASN A 9 7.53 11.83 8.64
CA ASN A 9 8.63 11.03 8.06
C ASN A 9 8.37 9.51 8.07
N VAL A 10 7.10 9.10 7.98
CA VAL A 10 6.78 7.67 7.95
C VAL A 10 7.23 7.01 6.64
N PRO A 11 7.65 5.73 6.69
CA PRO A 11 8.05 5.01 5.50
C PRO A 11 6.85 4.71 4.60
N ARG A 12 7.08 4.75 3.28
CA ARG A 12 6.11 4.30 2.28
C ARG A 12 6.29 2.80 2.06
N LEU A 13 5.19 2.07 1.97
CA LEU A 13 5.19 0.61 1.82
C LEU A 13 5.93 0.18 0.55
N PHE A 14 5.79 0.92 -0.55
CA PHE A 14 6.53 0.69 -1.78
C PHE A 14 8.06 0.75 -1.60
N ASP A 15 8.58 1.60 -0.72
CA ASP A 15 10.02 1.73 -0.49
C ASP A 15 10.58 0.55 0.34
N LEU A 16 9.71 -0.19 1.02
CA LEU A 16 10.05 -1.40 1.80
C LEU A 16 10.01 -2.67 0.94
N VAL A 17 9.29 -2.65 -0.18
CA VAL A 17 9.17 -3.81 -1.07
C VAL A 17 10.42 -3.94 -1.94
N LYS A 18 11.04 -5.10 -1.88
CA LYS A 18 12.15 -5.49 -2.76
C LYS A 18 11.63 -6.51 -3.78
N PRO A 19 11.28 -6.08 -5.02
CA PRO A 19 10.84 -7.01 -6.03
C PRO A 19 11.97 -7.96 -6.42
N LYS A 20 11.62 -9.17 -6.83
CA LYS A 20 12.59 -10.17 -7.30
C LYS A 20 13.24 -9.74 -8.62
N ASP A 21 12.45 -9.15 -9.52
CA ASP A 21 12.91 -8.57 -10.77
C ASP A 21 12.40 -7.12 -10.90
N ASP A 22 13.27 -6.22 -11.36
CA ASP A 22 12.97 -4.78 -11.50
C ASP A 22 11.84 -4.49 -12.51
N LYS A 23 11.57 -5.41 -13.43
CA LYS A 23 10.45 -5.31 -14.39
C LYS A 23 9.08 -5.21 -13.70
N PHE A 24 8.96 -5.71 -12.47
CA PHE A 24 7.71 -5.67 -11.71
C PHE A 24 7.51 -4.38 -10.90
N ILE A 25 8.52 -3.50 -10.82
CA ILE A 25 8.44 -2.22 -10.09
C ILE A 25 7.19 -1.40 -10.47
N PRO A 26 6.82 -1.26 -11.77
CA PRO A 26 5.61 -0.52 -12.15
C PRO A 26 4.32 -1.16 -11.64
N ALA A 27 4.26 -2.50 -11.61
CA ALA A 27 3.10 -3.25 -11.12
C ALA A 27 2.91 -3.03 -9.62
N PHE A 28 4.00 -3.14 -8.85
CA PHE A 28 3.98 -2.83 -7.42
C PHE A 28 3.58 -1.39 -7.15
N TYR A 29 4.04 -0.43 -7.96
CA TYR A 29 3.63 0.97 -7.80
C TYR A 29 2.15 1.20 -8.11
N SER A 30 1.58 0.49 -9.10
CA SER A 30 0.16 0.58 -9.45
C SER A 30 -0.75 0.19 -8.26
N VAL A 31 -0.36 -0.88 -7.55
CA VAL A 31 -1.11 -1.42 -6.40
C VAL A 31 -0.83 -0.64 -5.13
N LEU A 32 0.45 -0.43 -4.78
CA LEU A 32 0.85 0.14 -3.49
C LEU A 32 0.81 1.66 -3.48
N GLN A 33 1.01 2.31 -4.64
CA GLN A 33 1.01 3.75 -4.80
C GLN A 33 1.81 4.46 -3.69
N ASN A 34 1.18 5.42 -3.00
CA ASN A 34 1.72 6.15 -1.87
C ASN A 34 1.10 5.68 -0.54
N THR A 35 1.02 4.36 -0.35
CA THR A 35 0.59 3.76 0.91
C THR A 35 1.64 3.98 1.98
N LEU A 36 1.26 4.60 3.09
CA LEU A 36 2.15 4.88 4.23
C LEU A 36 2.00 3.81 5.30
N VAL A 37 3.08 3.55 6.03
CA VAL A 37 3.09 2.61 7.15
C VAL A 37 3.16 3.39 8.46
N ALA A 38 2.19 3.17 9.34
CA ALA A 38 2.14 3.75 10.68
C ALA A 38 2.37 2.66 11.74
N GLU A 39 2.89 3.06 12.90
CA GLU A 39 3.14 2.11 13.99
C GLU A 39 1.85 1.70 14.69
N ASN A 40 0.88 2.61 14.79
CA ASN A 40 -0.36 2.41 15.52
C ASN A 40 -1.54 3.19 14.90
N LEU A 41 -2.76 2.83 15.31
CA LEU A 41 -3.99 3.42 14.80
C LEU A 41 -4.11 4.93 15.08
N GLN A 42 -3.56 5.41 16.19
CA GLN A 42 -3.59 6.85 16.53
C GLN A 42 -2.77 7.66 15.54
N GLN A 43 -1.55 7.19 15.24
CA GLN A 43 -0.70 7.79 14.22
C GLN A 43 -1.33 7.68 12.83
N ALA A 44 -1.89 6.50 12.50
CA ALA A 44 -2.55 6.30 11.22
C ALA A 44 -3.69 7.30 10.99
N ASN A 45 -4.51 7.56 12.02
CA ASN A 45 -5.58 8.55 11.96
C ASN A 45 -5.06 9.97 11.73
N ARG A 46 -4.00 10.39 12.46
CA ARG A 46 -3.40 11.73 12.27
C ARG A 46 -2.91 11.95 10.84
N ILE A 47 -2.30 10.91 10.26
CA ILE A 47 -1.75 10.95 8.91
C ILE A 47 -2.86 10.89 7.86
N ALA A 48 -3.79 9.94 7.99
CA ALA A 48 -4.86 9.71 7.01
C ALA A 48 -5.85 10.89 6.94
N LEU A 49 -6.16 11.50 8.08
CA LEU A 49 -7.10 12.63 8.20
C LEU A 49 -6.42 14.00 8.17
N GLY A 50 -5.11 14.06 7.87
CA GLY A 50 -4.34 15.30 7.80
C GLY A 50 -4.70 16.21 6.63
N LYS A 51 -3.87 17.24 6.39
CA LYS A 51 -4.05 18.20 5.27
C LYS A 51 -4.17 17.51 3.90
N THR A 52 -3.44 16.43 3.72
CA THR A 52 -3.50 15.58 2.53
C THR A 52 -4.01 14.21 2.97
N ARG A 53 -4.96 13.65 2.22
CA ARG A 53 -5.50 12.31 2.50
C ARG A 53 -4.53 11.26 1.97
N TRP A 54 -4.05 10.41 2.88
CA TRP A 54 -3.16 9.29 2.57
C TRP A 54 -3.85 7.97 2.86
N LEU A 55 -3.49 6.94 2.09
CA LEU A 55 -3.82 5.57 2.46
C LEU A 55 -2.76 5.11 3.47
N VAL A 56 -3.19 4.66 4.64
CA VAL A 56 -2.29 4.31 5.74
C VAL A 56 -2.59 2.91 6.24
N VAL A 57 -1.54 2.12 6.41
CA VAL A 57 -1.58 0.78 7.00
C VAL A 57 -0.83 0.81 8.33
N THR A 58 -1.41 0.22 9.37
CA THR A 58 -0.71 0.02 10.64
C THR A 58 0.08 -1.29 10.63
N LEU A 59 1.13 -1.37 11.44
CA LEU A 59 1.87 -2.62 11.67
C LEU A 59 0.98 -3.76 12.18
N ASN A 60 -0.14 -3.43 12.84
CA ASN A 60 -1.12 -4.38 13.35
C ASN A 60 -2.09 -4.88 12.27
N GLY A 61 -1.98 -4.39 11.04
CA GLY A 61 -2.92 -4.75 9.98
C GLY A 61 -4.26 -4.03 10.12
N GLU A 62 -4.24 -2.73 10.38
CA GLU A 62 -5.41 -1.88 10.20
C GLU A 62 -5.16 -1.00 8.98
N LEU A 63 -6.17 -0.80 8.14
CA LEU A 63 -6.07 0.06 6.97
C LEU A 63 -7.05 1.21 7.08
N ILE A 64 -6.56 2.42 6.79
CA ILE A 64 -7.36 3.62 6.65
C ILE A 64 -7.22 4.10 5.20
N ASP A 65 -8.33 4.09 4.48
CA ASP A 65 -8.40 4.56 3.09
C ASP A 65 -8.54 6.10 3.04
N LYS A 66 -8.21 6.70 1.90
CA LYS A 66 -8.31 8.14 1.63
C LYS A 66 -9.73 8.67 1.81
N SER A 67 -10.74 7.83 1.59
CA SER A 67 -12.15 8.11 1.84
C SER A 67 -12.48 8.31 3.33
N GLY A 68 -11.59 7.88 4.23
CA GLY A 68 -11.85 7.79 5.66
C GLY A 68 -12.47 6.46 6.09
N THR A 69 -12.66 5.51 5.16
CA THR A 69 -13.06 4.15 5.50
C THR A 69 -11.93 3.46 6.26
N MET A 70 -12.25 2.92 7.43
CA MET A 70 -11.33 2.12 8.24
C MET A 70 -11.72 0.65 8.14
N SER A 71 -10.78 -0.21 7.78
CA SER A 71 -10.92 -1.66 7.96
C SER A 71 -10.08 -2.08 9.17
N GLY A 72 -10.77 -2.39 10.27
CA GLY A 72 -10.18 -3.02 11.45
C GLY A 72 -10.83 -4.38 11.65
N GLY A 73 -10.03 -5.43 11.70
CA GLY A 73 -10.55 -6.79 11.88
C GLY A 73 -9.43 -7.80 12.04
N SER A 74 -9.22 -8.25 13.27
CA SER A 74 -8.33 -9.35 13.64
C SER A 74 -8.75 -10.66 12.98
N ALA A 75 -7.90 -11.19 12.09
CA ALA A 75 -7.59 -12.63 11.92
C ALA A 75 -6.51 -12.86 10.86
N GLN A 76 -6.56 -12.08 9.78
CA GLN A 76 -5.50 -12.02 8.79
C GLN A 76 -5.62 -10.64 8.20
N PHE A 77 -4.63 -9.77 8.42
CA PHE A 77 -4.35 -8.82 7.36
C PHE A 77 -3.95 -9.69 6.20
N GLU A 78 -4.93 -9.96 5.36
CA GLU A 78 -4.80 -10.76 4.17
C GLU A 78 -3.74 -10.07 3.33
N LEU A 79 -2.48 -10.50 3.50
CA LEU A 79 -1.50 -10.50 2.43
C LEU A 79 -2.17 -11.03 1.17
N SER A 80 -3.16 -11.92 1.28
CA SER A 80 -4.08 -12.33 0.22
C SER A 80 -4.88 -11.21 -0.46
N LYS A 81 -5.12 -10.04 0.15
CA LYS A 81 -5.81 -8.92 -0.55
C LYS A 81 -4.82 -8.08 -1.36
N LEU A 82 -3.62 -7.83 -0.82
CA LEU A 82 -2.53 -7.24 -1.59
C LEU A 82 -1.99 -8.19 -2.67
N GLU A 83 -1.94 -9.50 -2.38
CA GLU A 83 -1.71 -10.57 -3.34
C GLU A 83 -2.87 -10.66 -4.32
N MET A 84 -4.14 -10.49 -3.94
CA MET A 84 -5.26 -10.47 -4.88
C MET A 84 -5.15 -9.26 -5.82
N TYR A 85 -4.80 -8.08 -5.31
CA TYR A 85 -4.52 -6.90 -6.14
C TYR A 85 -3.26 -7.10 -7.00
N ALA A 86 -2.23 -7.74 -6.47
CA ALA A 86 -1.01 -8.06 -7.21
C ALA A 86 -1.25 -9.16 -8.26
N ASP A 87 -2.04 -10.19 -7.98
CA ASP A 87 -2.40 -11.29 -8.89
C ASP A 87 -3.32 -10.79 -10.00
N ALA A 88 -4.29 -9.93 -9.69
CA ALA A 88 -5.08 -9.24 -10.71
C ALA A 88 -4.18 -8.37 -11.61
N CYS A 89 -3.15 -7.74 -11.04
CA CYS A 89 -2.17 -6.96 -11.79
C CYS A 89 -1.22 -7.86 -12.60
N VAL A 90 -0.75 -8.98 -12.05
CA VAL A 90 0.10 -9.96 -12.75
C VAL A 90 -0.66 -10.59 -13.91
N LYS A 91 -1.91 -11.03 -13.70
CA LYS A 91 -2.76 -11.57 -14.78
C LYS A 91 -2.94 -10.58 -15.93
N SER A 92 -3.28 -9.33 -15.61
CA SER A 92 -3.44 -8.29 -16.65
C SER A 92 -2.14 -7.91 -17.36
N ILE A 93 -0.97 -8.18 -16.78
CA ILE A 93 0.34 -8.00 -17.42
C ILE A 93 0.72 -9.24 -18.26
N THR A 94 0.48 -10.45 -17.77
CA THR A 94 0.78 -11.70 -18.49
C THR A 94 -0.18 -11.99 -19.65
N ASP A 95 -1.40 -11.48 -19.58
CA ASP A 95 -2.38 -11.62 -20.67
C ASP A 95 -2.03 -10.74 -21.89
N ASN A 96 -1.16 -9.73 -21.72
CA ASN A 96 -0.64 -8.90 -22.82
C ASN A 96 0.59 -9.51 -23.54
N GLU A 97 1.04 -10.71 -23.17
CA GLU A 97 2.13 -11.42 -23.87
C GLU A 97 1.62 -12.53 -24.83
N LYS A 98 0.33 -12.55 -25.17
CA LYS A 98 -0.26 -13.42 -26.20
C LYS A 98 -0.95 -12.64 -27.31
N GLU A 99 -0.19 -11.86 -28.06
CA GLU A 99 -0.40 -11.61 -29.50
C GLU A 99 0.95 -11.53 -30.21
#